data_AF-G2H0R0-F1
#
_entry.id   AF-G2H0R0-F1
#
_cell.length_a   1.000
_cell.length_b   1.000
_cell.length_c   1.000
_cell.angle_alpha   90.00
_cell.angle_beta   90.00
_cell.angle_gamma   90.00
#
_symmetry.space_group_name_H-M   'P 1'
#
loop_
_entity.id
_entity.type
_entity.pdbx_description
1 polymer ?
#
loop_
_entity_poly.entity_id
_entity_poly.type
_entity_poly.pdbx_seq_one_letter_code
_entity_poly.pdbx_strand_id
1 'polypeptide(L)'
;MLHPDISNPVWKQFFLYEEQENLSLSKYPLKELFKHDFPLFLLPYSSVEIENKFKEFLTVLNLGEELDPLFEAAIQHPTSKIKLIEDPEKKLKDEDIVLVKDAQKKLEDIFLPYLDHSVEMTSFSLKETHFQALLQALDLSSANFSTQAKTLLSYAASIAKLSSSDIFGIEWDSPRVLRIYAYALMKKAHALDPSIFISRTVEKVEMVEMVEGVIKMVGGEEV
;
A
#
# COMPACT_ATOMS: atom_id res chain seq x y z
N MET A 1 19.42 0.81 -17.94
CA MET A 1 18.93 -0.50 -17.46
C MET A 1 19.24 -0.74 -15.97
N LEU A 2 20.45 -0.48 -15.47
CA LEU A 2 20.76 -0.65 -14.03
C LEU A 2 20.12 0.42 -13.13
N HIS A 3 20.13 1.67 -13.59
CA HIS A 3 19.44 2.80 -12.97
C HIS A 3 18.54 3.44 -14.05
N PRO A 4 17.36 2.85 -14.31
CA PRO A 4 16.47 3.37 -15.35
C PRO A 4 15.94 4.75 -14.94
N ASP A 5 15.82 5.65 -15.92
CA ASP A 5 14.94 6.81 -15.77
C ASP A 5 13.51 6.28 -15.71
N ILE A 6 12.83 6.48 -14.58
CA ILE A 6 11.46 6.00 -14.36
C ILE A 6 10.49 6.66 -15.35
N SER A 7 10.73 7.92 -15.73
CA SER A 7 9.85 8.69 -16.62
C SER A 7 10.02 8.27 -18.08
N ASN A 8 11.19 7.76 -18.45
CA ASN A 8 11.46 7.30 -19.81
C ASN A 8 12.43 6.10 -19.80
N PRO A 9 11.96 4.92 -19.35
CA PRO A 9 12.84 3.79 -19.12
C PRO A 9 13.19 3.11 -20.44
N VAL A 10 14.48 2.99 -20.70
CA VAL A 10 15.00 2.38 -21.93
C VAL A 10 15.29 0.90 -21.69
N TRP A 11 14.34 0.03 -22.07
CA TRP A 11 14.45 -1.43 -21.88
C TRP A 11 14.72 -2.24 -23.14
N LYS A 12 14.64 -1.63 -24.34
CA LYS A 12 14.82 -2.35 -25.63
C LYS A 12 16.03 -1.87 -26.44
N GLN A 13 16.95 -1.12 -25.83
CA GLN A 13 18.20 -0.69 -26.46
C GLN A 13 19.35 -1.65 -26.14
N PHE A 14 19.18 -2.90 -26.53
CA PHE A 14 20.23 -3.92 -26.50
C PHE A 14 20.01 -4.92 -27.63
N PHE A 15 21.04 -5.70 -27.96
CA PHE A 15 20.94 -6.80 -28.91
C PHE A 15 20.95 -8.12 -28.14
N LEU A 16 20.01 -9.01 -28.44
CA LEU A 16 19.96 -10.34 -27.85
C LEU A 16 20.59 -11.32 -28.85
N TYR A 17 21.56 -12.11 -28.39
CA TYR A 17 22.22 -13.10 -29.23
C TYR A 17 22.03 -14.50 -28.65
N GLU A 18 21.76 -15.46 -29.53
CA GLU A 18 21.80 -16.89 -29.25
C GLU A 18 22.59 -17.55 -30.39
N GLU A 19 23.60 -18.36 -30.06
CA GLU A 19 24.44 -19.05 -31.05
C GLU A 19 25.00 -18.14 -32.18
N GLN A 20 25.31 -16.87 -31.86
CA GLN A 20 25.79 -15.84 -32.79
C GLN A 20 24.71 -15.24 -33.73
N GLU A 21 23.46 -15.67 -33.62
CA GLU A 21 22.34 -15.04 -34.31
C GLU A 21 21.75 -13.89 -33.48
N ASN A 22 21.49 -12.76 -34.13
CA ASN A 22 20.81 -11.63 -33.50
C ASN A 22 19.29 -11.87 -33.49
N LEU A 23 18.75 -12.02 -32.29
CA LEU A 23 17.34 -12.33 -32.05
C LEU A 23 16.49 -11.07 -31.99
N SER A 24 15.23 -11.21 -32.41
CA SER A 24 14.26 -10.11 -32.33
C SER A 24 13.65 -10.02 -30.92
N LEU A 25 13.88 -8.90 -30.23
CA LEU A 25 13.35 -8.65 -28.89
C LEU A 25 11.82 -8.67 -28.81
N SER A 26 11.09 -8.45 -29.91
CA SER A 26 9.62 -8.48 -29.91
C SER A 26 9.04 -9.88 -29.60
N LYS A 27 9.85 -10.93 -29.76
CA LYS A 27 9.46 -12.32 -29.50
C LYS A 27 9.64 -12.74 -28.04
N TYR A 28 10.32 -11.93 -27.23
CA TYR A 28 10.70 -12.30 -25.86
C TYR A 28 10.04 -11.36 -24.83
N PRO A 29 9.23 -11.90 -23.90
CA PRO A 29 8.79 -11.15 -22.73
C PRO A 29 10.01 -10.74 -21.89
N LEU A 30 10.29 -9.44 -21.78
CA LEU A 30 11.48 -8.92 -21.09
C LEU A 30 11.57 -9.38 -19.64
N LYS A 31 10.44 -9.50 -18.95
CA LYS A 31 10.40 -9.99 -17.58
C LYS A 31 10.94 -11.41 -17.44
N GLU A 32 10.57 -12.32 -18.33
CA GLU A 32 11.07 -13.71 -18.32
C GLU A 32 12.54 -13.77 -18.73
N LEU A 33 12.92 -12.99 -19.76
CA LEU A 33 14.32 -12.86 -20.19
C LEU A 33 15.24 -12.38 -19.04
N PHE A 34 14.84 -11.34 -18.32
CA PHE A 34 15.60 -10.84 -17.18
C PHE A 34 15.55 -11.79 -16.00
N LYS A 35 14.47 -12.54 -15.81
CA LYS A 35 14.38 -13.51 -14.72
C LYS A 35 15.29 -14.72 -14.91
N HIS A 36 15.40 -15.23 -16.13
CA HIS A 36 16.08 -16.48 -16.43
C HIS A 36 17.52 -16.28 -16.91
N ASP A 37 17.75 -15.31 -17.80
CA ASP A 37 19.02 -15.16 -18.51
C ASP A 37 19.83 -13.97 -17.99
N PHE A 38 19.16 -12.88 -17.58
CA PHE A 38 19.83 -11.66 -17.08
C PHE A 38 19.27 -11.13 -15.75
N PRO A 39 19.40 -11.87 -14.62
CA PRO A 39 18.82 -11.51 -13.31
C PRO A 39 19.18 -10.11 -12.81
N LEU A 40 20.34 -9.60 -13.20
CA LEU A 40 20.81 -8.27 -12.85
C LEU A 40 19.82 -7.15 -13.25
N PHE A 41 19.05 -7.34 -14.34
CA PHE A 41 18.09 -6.34 -14.82
C PHE A 41 16.67 -6.54 -14.29
N LEU A 42 16.38 -7.68 -13.64
CA LEU A 42 15.02 -7.99 -13.19
C LEU A 42 14.52 -7.00 -12.14
N LEU A 43 15.34 -6.68 -11.15
CA LEU A 43 14.96 -5.79 -10.05
C LEU A 43 14.66 -4.36 -10.54
N PRO A 44 15.56 -3.68 -11.28
CA PRO A 44 15.26 -2.33 -11.76
C PRO A 44 14.10 -2.32 -12.79
N TYR A 45 13.95 -3.38 -13.61
CA TYR A 45 12.80 -3.52 -14.50
C TYR A 45 11.48 -3.63 -13.72
N SER A 46 11.43 -4.54 -12.75
CA SER A 46 10.23 -4.77 -11.93
C SER A 46 9.88 -3.55 -11.08
N SER A 47 10.88 -2.78 -10.62
CA SER A 47 10.65 -1.57 -9.83
C SER A 47 9.92 -0.50 -10.67
N VAL A 48 10.35 -0.28 -11.91
CA VAL A 48 9.67 0.64 -12.84
C VAL A 48 8.25 0.17 -13.17
N GLU A 49 8.03 -1.14 -13.37
CA GLU A 49 6.67 -1.68 -13.57
C GLU A 49 5.77 -1.42 -12.36
N ILE A 50 6.28 -1.64 -11.14
CA ILE A 50 5.52 -1.43 -9.90
C ILE A 50 5.18 0.05 -9.71
N GLU A 51 6.14 0.95 -9.93
CA GLU A 51 5.93 2.40 -9.83
C GLU A 51 4.88 2.89 -10.84
N ASN A 52 4.95 2.44 -12.09
CA ASN A 52 3.96 2.79 -13.12
C ASN A 52 2.56 2.31 -12.74
N LYS A 53 2.42 1.07 -12.25
CA LYS A 53 1.14 0.56 -11.73
C LYS A 53 0.63 1.33 -10.52
N PHE A 54 1.53 1.86 -9.70
CA PHE A 54 1.12 2.70 -8.59
C PHE A 54 0.63 4.08 -9.07
N LYS A 55 1.27 4.66 -10.08
CA LYS A 55 0.79 5.89 -10.72
C LYS A 55 -0.59 5.71 -11.36
N GLU A 56 -0.82 4.59 -12.05
CA GLU A 56 -2.16 4.24 -12.57
C GLU A 56 -3.21 4.22 -11.44
N PHE A 57 -2.88 3.62 -10.30
CA PHE A 57 -3.74 3.65 -9.12
C PHE A 57 -3.99 5.07 -8.59
N LEU A 58 -2.96 5.93 -8.53
CA LEU A 58 -3.11 7.32 -8.08
C LEU A 58 -4.03 8.12 -9.02
N THR A 59 -4.00 7.86 -10.33
CA THR A 59 -4.85 8.58 -11.29
C THR A 59 -6.34 8.36 -11.02
N VAL A 60 -6.73 7.20 -10.45
CA VAL A 60 -8.13 6.91 -10.08
C VAL A 60 -8.59 7.75 -8.88
N LEU A 61 -7.66 8.18 -8.04
CA LEU A 61 -7.94 8.99 -6.84
C LEU A 61 -8.15 10.47 -7.15
N ASN A 62 -7.78 10.94 -8.35
CA ASN A 62 -7.94 12.32 -8.78
C ASN A 62 -7.42 13.33 -7.74
N LEU A 63 -6.15 13.18 -7.35
CA LEU A 63 -5.52 13.93 -6.25
C LEU A 63 -5.43 15.46 -6.49
N GLY A 64 -5.57 15.89 -7.74
CA GLY A 64 -5.48 17.29 -8.15
C GLY A 64 -4.03 17.82 -8.14
N GLU A 65 -3.84 19.01 -8.72
CA GLU A 65 -2.50 19.56 -9.03
C GLU A 65 -1.60 19.75 -7.80
N GLU A 66 -2.17 19.94 -6.60
CA GLU A 66 -1.40 20.15 -5.38
C GLU A 66 -0.91 18.85 -4.73
N LEU A 67 -1.78 17.83 -4.62
CA LEU A 67 -1.45 16.60 -3.89
C LEU A 67 -0.84 15.52 -4.79
N ASP A 68 -1.19 15.49 -6.07
CA ASP A 68 -0.66 14.50 -7.03
C ASP A 68 0.88 14.42 -7.04
N PRO A 69 1.63 15.54 -7.22
CA PRO A 69 3.10 15.48 -7.20
C PRO A 69 3.68 15.04 -5.85
N LEU A 70 2.96 15.27 -4.74
CA LEU A 70 3.42 14.84 -3.41
C LEU A 70 3.34 13.32 -3.27
N PHE A 71 2.26 12.72 -3.78
CA PHE A 71 2.09 11.26 -3.78
C PHE A 71 3.06 10.59 -4.77
N GLU A 72 3.30 11.19 -5.93
CA GLU A 72 4.31 10.70 -6.87
C GLU A 72 5.73 10.76 -6.30
N ALA A 73 6.09 11.82 -5.58
CA ALA A 73 7.40 11.89 -4.93
C ALA A 73 7.51 10.87 -3.78
N ALA A 74 6.42 10.65 -3.03
CA ALA A 74 6.41 9.74 -1.88
C ALA A 74 6.59 8.27 -2.26
N ILE A 75 6.31 7.87 -3.51
CA ILE A 75 6.58 6.49 -3.97
C ILE A 75 8.04 6.26 -4.40
N GLN A 76 8.76 7.33 -4.74
CA GLN A 76 10.15 7.25 -5.17
C GLN A 76 11.14 7.32 -4.00
N HIS A 77 10.67 7.73 -2.82
CA HIS A 77 11.52 7.98 -1.66
C HIS A 77 11.01 7.24 -0.42
N PRO A 78 11.91 6.63 0.38
CA PRO A 78 11.51 5.87 1.57
C PRO A 78 11.00 6.76 2.72
N THR A 79 11.27 8.07 2.66
CA THR A 79 10.92 9.08 3.65
C THR A 79 10.51 10.38 2.97
N SER A 80 9.61 11.15 3.58
CA SER A 80 9.21 12.48 3.15
C SER A 80 9.32 13.50 4.28
N LYS A 81 9.88 14.67 3.97
CA LYS A 81 9.85 15.85 4.84
C LYS A 81 8.50 16.58 4.79
N ILE A 82 7.71 16.33 3.73
CA ILE A 82 6.37 16.91 3.55
C ILE A 82 5.37 16.05 4.33
N LYS A 83 4.62 16.68 5.24
CA LYS A 83 3.62 16.03 6.09
C LYS A 83 2.22 16.58 5.82
N LEU A 84 1.23 15.68 5.79
CA LEU A 84 -0.18 15.97 5.51
C LEU A 84 -1.04 15.84 6.77
N ILE A 85 -0.53 16.42 7.86
CA ILE A 85 -1.16 16.47 9.18
C ILE A 85 -1.37 17.93 9.60
N GLU A 86 -2.11 18.13 10.69
CA GLU A 86 -2.29 19.45 11.27
C GLU A 86 -1.39 19.60 12.51
N ASP A 87 -0.74 20.75 12.64
CA ASP A 87 -0.02 21.11 13.87
C ASP A 87 -0.52 22.46 14.40
N PRO A 88 -1.76 22.50 14.92
CA PRO A 88 -2.36 23.75 15.39
C PRO A 88 -1.58 24.37 16.55
N GLU A 89 -0.83 23.56 17.30
CA GLU A 89 -0.07 23.97 18.48
C GLU A 89 1.42 24.28 18.17
N LYS A 90 1.83 24.17 16.90
CA LYS A 90 3.22 24.37 16.44
C LYS A 90 4.23 23.57 17.27
N LYS A 91 3.88 22.33 17.61
CA LYS A 91 4.72 21.43 18.40
C LYS A 91 5.88 20.85 17.59
N LEU A 92 5.79 20.88 16.26
CA LEU A 92 6.88 20.50 15.37
C LEU A 92 7.98 21.55 15.45
N LYS A 93 9.14 21.10 15.95
CA LYS A 93 10.36 21.92 16.09
C LYS A 93 11.39 21.65 15.00
N ASP A 94 11.09 20.68 14.14
CA ASP A 94 11.96 20.33 13.03
C ASP A 94 11.71 21.31 11.88
N GLU A 95 12.70 22.17 11.64
CA GLU A 95 12.67 23.20 10.60
C GLU A 95 12.66 22.63 9.18
N ASP A 96 13.02 21.35 9.03
CA ASP A 96 12.98 20.63 7.77
C ASP A 96 11.58 20.08 7.42
N ILE A 97 10.65 20.03 8.37
CA ILE A 97 9.30 19.53 8.13
C ILE A 97 8.44 20.59 7.46
N VAL A 98 7.84 20.22 6.32
CA VAL A 98 6.94 21.08 5.56
C VAL A 98 5.51 20.60 5.74
N LEU A 99 4.67 21.42 6.37
CA LEU A 99 3.25 21.15 6.51
C LEU A 99 2.46 21.71 5.32
N VAL A 100 1.58 20.89 4.76
CA VAL A 100 0.64 21.34 3.74
C VAL A 100 -0.59 21.96 4.42
N LYS A 101 -0.94 23.18 4.00
CA LYS A 101 -2.09 23.90 4.56
C LYS A 101 -3.40 23.15 4.23
N ASP A 102 -4.27 23.01 5.23
CA ASP A 102 -5.59 22.37 5.13
C ASP A 102 -5.52 20.91 4.62
N ALA A 103 -4.39 20.22 4.85
CA ALA A 103 -4.12 18.92 4.25
C ALA A 103 -5.16 17.85 4.58
N GLN A 104 -5.58 17.74 5.85
CA GLN A 104 -6.58 16.75 6.26
C GLN A 104 -7.91 17.00 5.53
N LYS A 105 -8.35 18.25 5.45
CA LYS A 105 -9.58 18.62 4.74
C LYS A 105 -9.50 18.31 3.24
N LYS A 106 -8.39 18.67 2.59
CA LYS A 106 -8.16 18.36 1.16
C LYS A 106 -8.19 16.86 0.90
N LEU A 107 -7.52 16.07 1.74
CA LEU A 107 -7.56 14.61 1.64
C LEU A 107 -8.97 14.07 1.88
N GLU A 108 -9.70 14.58 2.88
CA GLU A 108 -11.07 14.14 3.14
C GLU A 108 -12.01 14.41 1.96
N ASP A 109 -11.90 15.58 1.34
CA ASP A 109 -12.70 15.95 0.16
C ASP A 109 -12.44 15.03 -1.04
N ILE A 110 -11.25 14.46 -1.16
CA ILE A 110 -10.89 13.51 -2.21
C ILE A 110 -11.32 12.07 -1.86
N PHE A 111 -11.00 11.61 -0.65
CA PHE A 111 -11.11 10.18 -0.32
C PHE A 111 -12.48 9.78 0.22
N LEU A 112 -13.18 10.64 0.96
CA LEU A 112 -14.50 10.31 1.51
C LEU A 112 -15.56 10.01 0.43
N PRO A 113 -15.59 10.69 -0.74
CA PRO A 113 -16.49 10.33 -1.82
C PRO A 113 -16.37 8.88 -2.30
N TYR A 114 -15.22 8.23 -2.12
CA TYR A 114 -14.98 6.82 -2.50
C TYR A 114 -15.41 5.81 -1.44
N LEU A 115 -15.90 6.27 -0.29
CA LEU A 115 -16.21 5.44 0.86
C LEU A 115 -17.69 5.49 1.21
N ASP A 116 -18.25 4.32 1.46
CA ASP A 116 -19.49 4.17 2.21
C ASP A 116 -19.16 4.16 3.71
N HIS A 117 -20.03 4.74 4.51
CA HIS A 117 -19.87 4.81 5.95
C HIS A 117 -21.18 4.45 6.65
N SER A 118 -21.06 3.80 7.80
CA SER A 118 -22.17 3.64 8.74
C SER A 118 -22.66 5.00 9.22
N VAL A 119 -23.92 5.09 9.65
CA VAL A 119 -24.51 6.31 10.24
C VAL A 119 -23.64 6.90 11.37
N GLU A 120 -23.00 6.04 12.17
CA GLU A 120 -22.13 6.43 13.28
C GLU A 120 -20.68 6.76 12.85
N MET A 121 -20.36 6.65 11.56
CA MET A 121 -19.00 6.79 11.02
C MET A 121 -17.93 5.90 11.69
N THR A 122 -18.36 4.77 12.28
CA THR A 122 -17.50 3.80 12.94
C THR A 122 -17.00 2.70 11.99
N SER A 123 -17.68 2.48 10.87
CA SER A 123 -17.27 1.54 9.82
C SER A 123 -17.24 2.21 8.46
N PHE A 124 -16.13 2.04 7.75
CA PHE A 124 -15.96 2.45 6.36
C PHE A 124 -15.84 1.22 5.45
N SER A 125 -16.32 1.34 4.23
CA SER A 125 -16.15 0.36 3.15
C SER A 125 -15.95 1.06 1.83
N LEU A 126 -15.22 0.41 0.93
CA LEU A 126 -15.00 0.92 -0.41
C LEU A 126 -16.31 0.88 -1.20
N LYS A 127 -16.69 2.00 -1.84
CA LYS A 127 -17.83 2.02 -2.76
C LYS A 127 -17.59 1.06 -3.92
N GLU A 128 -18.65 0.37 -4.34
CA GLU A 128 -18.55 -0.59 -5.44
C GLU A 128 -18.14 0.08 -6.75
N THR A 129 -18.65 1.28 -7.04
CA THR A 129 -18.28 2.05 -8.24
C THR A 129 -16.78 2.36 -8.27
N HIS A 130 -16.22 2.74 -7.13
CA HIS A 130 -14.77 3.00 -7.01
C HIS A 130 -13.94 1.73 -7.10
N PHE A 131 -14.41 0.64 -6.48
CA PHE A 131 -13.76 -0.66 -6.61
C PHE A 131 -13.65 -1.11 -8.08
N GLN A 132 -14.71 -0.98 -8.86
CA GLN A 132 -14.69 -1.32 -10.29
C GLN A 132 -13.74 -0.41 -11.08
N ALA A 133 -13.68 0.88 -10.76
CA ALA A 133 -12.72 1.81 -11.38
C ALA A 133 -11.26 1.39 -11.09
N LEU A 134 -10.96 0.98 -9.86
CA LEU A 134 -9.65 0.45 -9.50
C LEU A 134 -9.33 -0.84 -10.26
N LEU A 135 -10.28 -1.77 -10.39
CA LEU A 135 -10.06 -3.01 -11.14
C LEU A 135 -9.76 -2.73 -12.62
N GLN A 136 -10.46 -1.76 -13.22
CA GLN A 136 -10.23 -1.37 -14.59
C GLN A 136 -8.85 -0.73 -14.78
N ALA A 137 -8.49 0.23 -13.93
CA ALA A 137 -7.20 0.93 -14.03
C ALA A 137 -5.99 0.02 -13.81
N LEU A 138 -6.16 -1.07 -13.04
CA LEU A 138 -5.08 -2.01 -12.70
C LEU A 138 -5.04 -3.26 -13.59
N ASP A 139 -5.88 -3.32 -14.63
CA ASP A 139 -6.08 -4.49 -15.50
C ASP A 139 -6.47 -5.76 -14.72
N LEU A 140 -7.33 -5.62 -13.70
CA LEU A 140 -7.77 -6.71 -12.82
C LEU A 140 -9.22 -7.16 -13.06
N SER A 141 -9.95 -6.52 -13.98
CA SER A 141 -11.37 -6.81 -14.24
C SER A 141 -11.63 -8.28 -14.62
N SER A 142 -10.69 -8.94 -15.29
CA SER A 142 -10.76 -10.36 -15.67
C SER A 142 -9.99 -11.29 -14.72
N ALA A 143 -9.32 -10.75 -13.71
CA ALA A 143 -8.55 -11.54 -12.74
C ALA A 143 -9.48 -12.29 -11.78
N ASN A 144 -9.01 -13.42 -11.25
CA ASN A 144 -9.75 -14.14 -10.21
C ASN A 144 -9.76 -13.35 -8.88
N PHE A 145 -10.71 -13.66 -7.99
CA PHE A 145 -10.87 -12.95 -6.71
C PHE A 145 -9.63 -12.99 -5.82
N SER A 146 -8.86 -14.08 -5.83
CA SER A 146 -7.62 -14.17 -5.04
C SER A 146 -6.57 -13.17 -5.52
N THR A 147 -6.38 -13.03 -6.84
CA THR A 147 -5.48 -12.04 -7.42
C THR A 147 -5.96 -10.63 -7.12
N GLN A 148 -7.26 -10.34 -7.28
CA GLN A 148 -7.83 -9.04 -6.93
C GLN A 148 -7.61 -8.70 -5.45
N ALA A 149 -7.86 -9.66 -4.55
CA ALA A 149 -7.69 -9.49 -3.12
C ALA A 149 -6.23 -9.23 -2.73
N LYS A 150 -5.28 -10.01 -3.26
CA LYS A 150 -3.85 -9.80 -3.02
C LYS A 150 -3.39 -8.44 -3.51
N THR A 151 -3.81 -8.03 -4.70
CA THR A 151 -3.45 -6.72 -5.23
C THR A 151 -4.03 -5.60 -4.37
N LEU A 152 -5.31 -5.65 -4.01
CA LEU A 152 -5.92 -4.65 -3.11
C LEU A 152 -5.22 -4.60 -1.74
N LEU A 153 -4.83 -5.75 -1.19
CA LEU A 153 -4.10 -5.80 0.07
C LEU A 153 -2.72 -5.12 -0.04
N SER A 154 -2.01 -5.30 -1.15
CA SER A 154 -0.76 -4.58 -1.42
C SER A 154 -0.97 -3.07 -1.49
N TYR A 155 -2.02 -2.59 -2.19
CA TYR A 155 -2.34 -1.16 -2.22
C TYR A 155 -2.78 -0.62 -0.85
N ALA A 156 -3.51 -1.42 -0.06
CA ALA A 156 -3.84 -1.06 1.32
C ALA A 156 -2.58 -0.82 2.15
N ALA A 157 -1.59 -1.71 2.03
CA ALA A 157 -0.29 -1.56 2.70
C ALA A 157 0.47 -0.32 2.22
N SER A 158 0.46 -0.02 0.92
CA SER A 158 1.09 1.18 0.38
C SER A 158 0.43 2.46 0.90
N ILE A 159 -0.90 2.55 0.91
CA ILE A 159 -1.60 3.71 1.51
C ILE A 159 -1.31 3.82 3.01
N ALA A 160 -1.25 2.69 3.72
CA ALA A 160 -0.87 2.67 5.13
C ALA A 160 0.55 3.22 5.33
N LYS A 161 1.51 2.86 4.47
CA LYS A 161 2.86 3.43 4.46
C LYS A 161 2.84 4.93 4.19
N LEU A 162 2.04 5.40 3.23
CA LEU A 162 1.89 6.84 2.98
C LEU A 162 1.37 7.59 4.22
N SER A 163 0.50 6.96 5.02
CA SER A 163 -0.01 7.55 6.27
C SER A 163 0.98 7.50 7.45
N SER A 164 2.10 6.78 7.32
CA SER A 164 3.06 6.57 8.42
C SER A 164 3.92 7.80 8.73
N SER A 165 4.63 7.75 9.87
CA SER A 165 5.58 8.78 10.30
C SER A 165 6.72 9.00 9.31
N ASP A 166 7.09 7.99 8.52
CA ASP A 166 8.15 8.12 7.53
C ASP A 166 7.73 8.99 6.33
N ILE A 167 6.45 8.98 5.96
CA ILE A 167 5.95 9.64 4.74
C ILE A 167 5.13 10.88 5.10
N PHE A 168 3.80 10.80 5.19
CA PHE A 168 2.94 11.98 5.38
C PHE A 168 2.50 12.21 6.82
N GLY A 169 2.74 11.26 7.73
CA GLY A 169 2.49 11.42 9.16
C GLY A 169 3.74 11.78 9.96
N ILE A 170 3.58 11.78 11.27
CA ILE A 170 4.64 11.87 12.29
C ILE A 170 4.39 10.80 13.36
N GLU A 171 5.24 10.72 14.36
CA GLU A 171 5.17 9.65 15.37
C GLU A 171 3.84 9.61 16.14
N TRP A 172 3.24 10.78 16.41
CA TRP A 172 2.00 10.90 17.19
C TRP A 172 0.78 11.36 16.40
N ASP A 173 0.90 11.57 15.09
CA ASP A 173 -0.24 11.93 14.23
C ASP A 173 -0.08 11.39 12.80
N SER A 174 -1.18 11.09 12.15
CA SER A 174 -1.19 10.50 10.80
C SER A 174 -2.44 10.93 10.02
N PRO A 175 -2.32 11.11 8.68
CA PRO A 175 -3.46 11.46 7.84
C PRO A 175 -4.62 10.47 8.02
N ARG A 176 -5.72 10.93 8.63
CA ARG A 176 -6.76 10.03 9.13
C ARG A 176 -7.46 9.31 7.98
N VAL A 177 -7.80 10.05 6.93
CA VAL A 177 -8.54 9.49 5.81
C VAL A 177 -7.72 8.48 5.01
N LEU A 178 -6.39 8.60 4.96
CA LEU A 178 -5.53 7.58 4.35
C LEU A 178 -5.58 6.27 5.12
N ARG A 179 -5.56 6.31 6.46
CA ARG A 179 -5.73 5.11 7.29
C ARG A 179 -7.11 4.46 7.07
N ILE A 180 -8.15 5.28 6.99
CA ILE A 180 -9.52 4.80 6.72
C ILE A 180 -9.60 4.15 5.33
N TYR A 181 -9.01 4.77 4.32
CA TYR A 181 -9.02 4.25 2.95
C TYR A 181 -8.20 2.95 2.82
N ALA A 182 -7.03 2.87 3.45
CA ALA A 182 -6.25 1.64 3.57
C ALA A 182 -7.07 0.51 4.22
N TYR A 183 -7.77 0.82 5.31
CA TYR A 183 -8.66 -0.14 5.95
C TYR A 183 -9.80 -0.59 5.02
N ALA A 184 -10.43 0.33 4.28
CA ALA A 184 -11.50 -0.01 3.35
C ALA A 184 -11.02 -0.93 2.20
N LEU A 185 -9.82 -0.69 1.67
CA LEU A 185 -9.16 -1.57 0.69
C LEU A 185 -8.90 -2.96 1.29
N MET A 186 -8.34 -3.03 2.49
CA MET A 186 -8.08 -4.29 3.21
C MET A 186 -9.38 -5.06 3.48
N LYS A 187 -10.44 -4.37 3.92
CA LYS A 187 -11.75 -4.96 4.16
C LYS A 187 -12.37 -5.53 2.88
N LYS A 188 -12.24 -4.82 1.75
CA LYS A 188 -12.69 -5.33 0.43
C LYS A 188 -11.85 -6.54 0.00
N ALA A 189 -10.53 -6.52 0.20
CA ALA A 189 -9.66 -7.66 -0.07
C ALA A 189 -10.09 -8.90 0.73
N HIS A 190 -10.35 -8.74 2.04
CA HIS A 190 -10.86 -9.82 2.88
C HIS A 190 -12.21 -10.34 2.40
N ALA A 191 -13.11 -9.47 1.95
CA ALA A 191 -14.41 -9.90 1.41
C ALA A 191 -14.30 -10.70 0.10
N LEU A 192 -13.27 -10.44 -0.72
CA LEU A 192 -13.01 -11.16 -1.96
C LEU A 192 -12.37 -12.53 -1.73
N ASP A 193 -11.36 -12.59 -0.85
CA ASP A 193 -10.66 -13.83 -0.51
C ASP A 193 -10.12 -13.75 0.93
N PRO A 194 -10.85 -14.28 1.92
CA PRO A 194 -10.39 -14.30 3.31
C PRO A 194 -9.12 -15.15 3.51
N SER A 195 -8.85 -16.12 2.62
CA SER A 195 -7.76 -17.10 2.81
C SER A 195 -6.36 -16.48 2.69
N ILE A 196 -6.24 -15.28 2.11
CA ILE A 196 -4.96 -14.57 2.01
C ILE A 196 -4.53 -13.95 3.34
N PHE A 197 -5.45 -13.83 4.29
CA PHE A 197 -5.16 -13.31 5.62
C PHE A 197 -4.75 -14.46 6.54
N ILE A 198 -3.69 -14.24 7.30
CA ILE A 198 -3.29 -15.17 8.35
C ILE A 198 -4.39 -15.14 9.41
N SER A 199 -5.20 -16.19 9.48
CA SER A 199 -6.10 -16.40 10.60
C SER A 199 -5.22 -16.57 11.84
N ARG A 200 -5.26 -15.61 12.76
CA ARG A 200 -4.84 -15.89 14.13
C ARG A 200 -5.87 -16.82 14.71
N THR A 201 -5.68 -18.12 14.49
CA THR A 201 -6.14 -19.10 15.46
C THR A 201 -5.41 -18.72 16.73
N VAL A 202 -6.08 -17.99 17.61
CA VAL A 202 -5.64 -17.93 19.00
C VAL A 202 -5.78 -19.37 19.45
N GLU A 203 -4.71 -20.14 19.35
CA GLU A 203 -4.56 -21.29 20.24
C GLU A 203 -4.81 -20.71 21.62
N LYS A 204 -5.92 -21.14 22.23
CA LYS A 204 -6.14 -20.98 23.66
C LYS A 204 -5.00 -21.75 24.35
N VAL A 205 -3.79 -21.22 24.32
CA VAL A 205 -2.68 -21.69 25.11
C VAL A 205 -2.99 -21.23 26.53
N GLU A 206 -3.62 -22.13 27.28
CA GLU A 206 -3.40 -22.33 28.72
C GLU A 206 -3.39 -21.06 29.60
N MET A 207 -4.34 -20.14 29.39
CA MET A 207 -4.71 -19.16 30.44
C MET A 207 -5.76 -19.72 31.40
N VAL A 208 -6.11 -21.01 31.29
CA VAL A 208 -7.02 -21.71 32.22
C VAL A 208 -6.24 -22.56 33.24
N GLU A 209 -5.07 -23.11 32.88
CA GLU A 209 -4.26 -23.91 33.83
C GLU A 209 -3.43 -23.04 34.80
N MET A 210 -3.07 -21.81 34.44
CA MET A 210 -2.39 -20.89 35.39
C MET A 210 -3.33 -20.30 36.45
N VAL A 211 -4.65 -20.27 36.22
CA VAL A 211 -5.61 -19.73 37.21
C VAL A 211 -6.06 -20.84 38.18
N GLU A 212 -6.18 -22.08 37.73
CA GLU A 212 -6.50 -23.21 38.61
C GLU A 212 -5.29 -23.68 39.46
N GLY A 213 -4.06 -23.55 38.96
CA GLY A 213 -2.84 -23.85 39.71
C GLY A 213 -2.55 -22.86 40.86
N VAL A 214 -2.93 -21.60 40.70
CA VAL A 214 -2.73 -20.57 41.75
C VAL A 214 -3.81 -20.68 42.84
N ILE A 215 -5.05 -21.04 42.49
CA ILE A 215 -6.14 -21.20 43.49
C ILE A 215 -5.90 -22.43 44.38
N LYS A 216 -5.23 -23.49 43.89
CA LYS A 216 -4.84 -24.64 44.73
C LYS A 216 -3.64 -24.39 45.64
N MET A 217 -2.84 -23.34 45.41
CA MET A 217 -1.70 -22.99 46.28
C MET A 217 -2.03 -21.96 47.37
N VAL A 218 -3.24 -21.37 47.36
CA VAL A 218 -3.68 -20.38 48.37
C VAL A 218 -4.71 -20.96 49.36
N GLY A 219 -5.20 -22.18 49.12
CA GLY A 219 -6.29 -22.80 49.90
C GLY A 219 -5.89 -23.92 50.87
N GLY A 220 -4.65 -23.99 51.33
CA GLY A 220 -4.18 -25.13 52.11
C GLY A 220 -3.13 -24.80 53.16
N GLU A 221 -3.52 -24.05 54.19
CA GLU A 221 -2.97 -24.14 55.55
C GLU A 221 -3.83 -23.27 56.47
N GLU A 222 -4.73 -23.90 57.24
CA GLU A 222 -4.77 -23.72 58.70
C GLU A 222 -5.71 -24.78 59.31
N VAL A 223 -5.29 -25.24 60.48
CA VAL A 223 -5.84 -26.30 61.35
C VAL A 223 -7.24 -25.99 61.84
#